data_AF-A0A0B2VUT4-F1
#
_entry.id   AF-A0A0B2VUT4-F1
#
_cell.length_a   1.000
_cell.length_b   1.000
_cell.length_c   1.000
_cell.angle_alpha   90.00
_cell.angle_beta   90.00
_cell.angle_gamma   90.00
#
_symmetry.space_group_name_H-M   'P 1'
#
loop_
_entity.id
_entity.type
_entity.pdbx_description
1 polymer ?
#
loop_
_entity_poly.entity_id
_entity_poly.type
_entity_poly.pdbx_seq_one_letter_code
_entity_poly.pdbx_strand_id
1 'polypeptide(L)'
;MATVSDYGSWESAIDADIITSGNCKVICELQANDESVFWIEQLFPDGRRCIFESKDGGSPIQWTPPDISVRNAVHEYGGGSFFVADRYLLFVTTNGVYRQRSPGSEPEIIFEDGPSRRFADLFFHKVSSCHHFSSLFSHS
;
A
#
# COMPACT_ATOMS: atom_id res chain seq x y z
N MET A 1 -24.57 -18.47 -34.09
CA MET A 1 -23.49 -19.28 -34.71
C MET A 1 -22.24 -18.42 -34.71
N ALA A 2 -21.08 -18.97 -34.34
CA ALA A 2 -19.83 -18.23 -34.40
C ALA A 2 -19.39 -18.06 -35.86
N THR A 3 -18.99 -16.84 -36.23
CA THR A 3 -18.46 -16.50 -37.56
C THR A 3 -16.96 -16.80 -37.62
N VAL A 4 -16.51 -17.41 -38.73
CA VAL A 4 -15.08 -17.62 -38.99
C VAL A 4 -14.47 -16.30 -39.48
N SER A 5 -13.35 -15.90 -38.90
CA SER A 5 -12.56 -14.74 -39.31
C SER A 5 -11.08 -15.07 -39.28
N ASP A 6 -10.28 -14.32 -40.04
CA ASP A 6 -8.83 -14.41 -40.01
C ASP A 6 -8.27 -14.06 -38.61
N TYR A 7 -7.08 -14.56 -38.29
CA TYR A 7 -6.39 -14.20 -37.06
C TYR A 7 -6.17 -12.68 -36.98
N GLY A 8 -6.62 -12.07 -35.89
CA GLY A 8 -6.48 -10.62 -35.65
C GLY A 8 -7.63 -9.74 -36.17
N SER A 9 -8.64 -10.30 -36.84
CA SER A 9 -9.82 -9.55 -37.33
C SER A 9 -11.10 -9.81 -36.56
N TRP A 10 -11.03 -10.49 -35.40
CA TRP A 10 -12.17 -10.61 -34.50
C TRP A 10 -12.51 -9.26 -33.92
N GLU A 11 -13.78 -8.86 -34.07
CA GLU A 11 -14.31 -7.71 -33.35
C GLU A 11 -14.17 -7.95 -31.84
N SER A 12 -13.37 -7.10 -31.21
CA SER A 12 -13.15 -7.09 -29.77
C SER A 12 -13.91 -5.90 -29.18
N ALA A 13 -14.70 -6.15 -28.14
CA ALA A 13 -15.28 -5.09 -27.32
C ALA A 13 -14.23 -4.40 -26.41
N ILE A 14 -12.98 -4.87 -26.40
CA ILE A 14 -11.86 -4.31 -25.65
C ILE A 14 -11.12 -3.32 -26.55
N ASP A 15 -11.40 -2.03 -26.37
CA ASP A 15 -10.70 -0.92 -27.05
C ASP A 15 -9.50 -0.42 -26.22
N ALA A 16 -8.57 0.32 -26.85
CA ALA A 16 -7.39 0.88 -26.21
C ALA A 16 -7.73 1.83 -25.04
N ASP A 17 -8.89 2.48 -25.10
CA ASP A 17 -9.41 3.31 -24.02
C ASP A 17 -9.76 2.49 -22.77
N ILE A 18 -10.24 1.25 -22.93
CA ILE A 18 -10.52 0.35 -21.79
C ILE A 18 -9.22 -0.07 -21.10
N ILE A 19 -8.16 -0.27 -21.88
CA ILE A 19 -6.84 -0.60 -21.34
C ILE A 19 -6.25 0.60 -20.58
N THR A 20 -6.47 1.81 -21.09
CA THR A 20 -5.90 3.05 -20.52
C THR A 20 -6.73 3.59 -19.34
N SER A 21 -8.03 3.31 -19.29
CA SER A 21 -8.95 3.70 -18.21
C SER A 21 -8.95 2.74 -17.01
N GLY A 22 -8.09 1.72 -17.02
CA GLY A 22 -7.90 0.84 -15.86
C GLY A 22 -7.52 1.64 -14.61
N ASN A 23 -8.42 1.68 -13.62
CA ASN A 23 -8.31 2.54 -12.44
C ASN A 23 -7.26 2.09 -11.41
N CYS A 24 -6.90 0.80 -11.42
CA CYS A 24 -5.93 0.21 -10.49
C CYS A 24 -4.82 -0.48 -11.28
N LYS A 25 -3.59 0.04 -11.15
CA LYS A 25 -2.43 -0.52 -11.87
C LYS A 25 -1.78 -1.67 -11.11
N VAL A 26 -1.81 -1.63 -9.78
CA VAL A 26 -1.12 -2.58 -8.91
C VAL A 26 -1.87 -2.73 -7.60
N ILE A 27 -2.06 -3.97 -7.15
CA ILE A 27 -2.48 -4.34 -5.78
C ILE A 27 -1.34 -5.17 -5.16
N CYS A 28 -0.93 -4.84 -3.94
CA CYS A 28 0.17 -5.54 -3.26
C CYS A 28 0.12 -5.43 -1.74
N GLU A 29 1.05 -6.12 -1.06
CA GLU A 29 1.28 -6.04 0.39
C GLU A 29 0.03 -6.33 1.24
N LEU A 30 -0.70 -7.40 0.91
CA LEU A 30 -1.89 -7.80 1.67
C LEU A 30 -1.53 -8.17 3.12
N GLN A 31 -2.24 -7.59 4.08
CA GLN A 31 -2.19 -7.96 5.50
C GLN A 31 -3.62 -8.12 6.03
N ALA A 32 -3.83 -8.99 7.01
CA ALA A 32 -5.13 -9.18 7.64
C ALA A 32 -4.97 -9.26 9.15
N ASN A 33 -5.99 -8.78 9.86
CA ASN A 33 -6.21 -9.09 11.27
C ASN A 33 -7.56 -9.81 11.40
N ASP A 34 -8.02 -10.03 12.63
CA ASP A 34 -9.26 -10.77 12.90
C ASP A 34 -10.53 -10.07 12.35
N GLU A 35 -10.49 -8.76 12.10
CA GLU A 35 -11.66 -7.97 11.69
C GLU A 35 -11.60 -7.48 10.25
N SER A 36 -10.41 -7.36 9.65
CA SER A 36 -10.21 -6.54 8.47
C SER A 36 -9.01 -6.97 7.63
N VAL A 37 -9.12 -6.74 6.33
CA VAL A 37 -8.07 -6.95 5.35
C VAL A 37 -7.55 -5.59 4.88
N PHE A 38 -6.24 -5.46 4.78
CA PHE A 38 -5.53 -4.27 4.38
C PHE A 38 -4.62 -4.55 3.19
N TRP A 39 -4.50 -3.61 2.27
CA TRP A 39 -3.61 -3.74 1.12
C TRP A 39 -3.19 -2.38 0.59
N ILE A 40 -2.21 -2.37 -0.30
CA ILE A 40 -1.83 -1.18 -1.07
C ILE A 40 -2.43 -1.29 -2.47
N GLU A 41 -3.06 -0.21 -2.93
CA GLU A 41 -3.39 0.00 -4.35
C GLU A 41 -2.62 1.18 -4.93
N GLN A 42 -2.17 1.04 -6.17
CA GLN A 42 -1.68 2.16 -6.97
C GLN A 42 -2.84 2.79 -7.74
N LEU A 43 -3.16 4.03 -7.39
CA LEU A 43 -4.23 4.80 -7.98
C LEU A 43 -3.82 5.36 -9.36
N PHE A 44 -4.82 5.46 -10.23
CA PHE A 44 -4.73 6.16 -11.51
C PHE A 44 -5.47 7.50 -11.42
N PRO A 45 -5.01 8.58 -12.09
CA PRO A 45 -3.78 8.70 -12.88
C PRO A 45 -2.55 9.16 -12.09
N ASP A 46 -2.72 9.49 -10.81
CA ASP A 46 -1.67 10.11 -9.99
C ASP A 46 -0.48 9.18 -9.68
N GLY A 47 -0.65 7.86 -9.83
CA GLY A 47 0.36 6.86 -9.52
C GLY A 47 0.68 6.73 -8.02
N ARG A 48 -0.11 7.36 -7.14
CA ARG A 48 0.07 7.28 -5.69
C ARG A 48 -0.28 5.89 -5.21
N ARG A 49 0.48 5.41 -4.22
CA ARG A 49 0.22 4.15 -3.55
C ARG A 49 -0.49 4.45 -2.24
N CYS A 50 -1.71 3.96 -2.10
CA CYS A 50 -2.56 4.22 -0.95
C CYS A 50 -2.93 2.92 -0.26
N ILE A 51 -3.07 2.97 1.06
CA ILE A 51 -3.50 1.84 1.87
C ILE A 51 -5.01 1.85 1.96
N PHE A 52 -5.60 0.68 1.75
CA PHE A 52 -7.02 0.42 1.86
C PHE A 52 -7.29 -0.61 2.94
N GLU A 53 -8.49 -0.54 3.52
CA GLU A 53 -9.05 -1.51 4.47
C GLU A 53 -10.43 -1.94 3.98
N SER A 54 -10.77 -3.22 4.12
CA SER A 54 -12.13 -3.71 3.98
C SER A 54 -12.46 -4.61 5.17
N LYS A 55 -13.66 -4.40 5.72
CA LYS A 55 -14.23 -5.20 6.81
C LYS A 55 -15.32 -6.10 6.25
N ASP A 56 -15.22 -7.40 6.47
CA ASP A 56 -16.23 -8.38 6.05
C ASP A 56 -16.68 -8.27 4.57
N GLY A 57 -15.77 -7.87 3.67
CA GLY A 57 -16.08 -7.67 2.25
C GLY A 57 -16.90 -6.41 1.94
N GLY A 58 -17.02 -5.48 2.89
CA GLY A 58 -17.59 -4.15 2.67
C GLY A 58 -16.74 -3.28 1.76
N SER A 59 -17.26 -2.09 1.43
CA SER A 59 -16.57 -1.13 0.57
C SER A 59 -15.18 -0.76 1.12
N PRO A 60 -14.13 -0.73 0.28
CA PRO A 60 -12.79 -0.31 0.69
C PRO A 60 -12.77 1.10 1.27
N ILE A 61 -12.05 1.28 2.37
CA ILE A 61 -11.81 2.57 3.03
C ILE A 61 -10.35 2.95 2.81
N GLN A 62 -10.09 4.11 2.22
CA GLN A 62 -8.74 4.64 2.05
C GLN A 62 -8.21 5.21 3.38
N TRP A 63 -7.03 4.77 3.80
CA TRP A 63 -6.34 5.29 4.99
C TRP A 63 -5.48 6.51 4.66
N THR A 64 -4.75 6.45 3.54
CA THR A 64 -3.73 7.45 3.20
C THR A 64 -4.35 8.79 2.77
N PRO A 65 -3.92 9.94 3.31
CA PRO A 65 -4.35 11.26 2.82
C PRO A 65 -3.98 11.54 1.35
N PRO A 66 -4.62 12.52 0.68
CA PRO A 66 -4.39 12.82 -0.74
C PRO A 66 -2.94 13.21 -1.11
N ASP A 67 -2.21 13.81 -0.19
CA ASP A 67 -0.84 14.32 -0.36
C ASP A 67 0.24 13.30 0.02
N ILE A 68 -0.15 12.11 0.49
CA ILE A 68 0.76 11.06 0.94
C ILE A 68 0.72 9.87 -0.02
N SER A 69 1.90 9.33 -0.33
CA SER A 69 2.08 8.12 -1.12
C SER A 69 3.00 7.16 -0.37
N VAL A 70 2.53 5.94 -0.18
CA VAL A 70 3.24 4.88 0.56
C VAL A 70 4.33 4.29 -0.32
N ARG A 71 5.57 4.42 0.13
CA ARG A 71 6.74 3.98 -0.64
C ARG A 71 7.92 3.77 0.29
N ASN A 72 8.56 2.62 0.18
CA ASN A 72 9.86 2.37 0.81
C ASN A 72 11.01 2.54 -0.21
N ALA A 73 12.23 2.74 0.30
CA ALA A 73 13.45 2.94 -0.48
C ALA A 73 14.38 1.70 -0.50
N VAL A 74 13.90 0.58 0.01
CA VAL A 74 14.68 -0.66 0.21
C VAL A 74 14.27 -1.69 -0.84
N HIS A 75 14.97 -1.64 -1.97
CA HIS A 75 15.03 -2.61 -3.08
C HIS A 75 13.72 -3.05 -3.78
N GLU A 76 13.87 -3.37 -5.06
CA GLU A 76 12.82 -3.60 -6.06
C GLU A 76 11.92 -4.84 -5.84
N TYR A 77 12.05 -5.53 -4.70
CA TYR A 77 11.34 -6.76 -4.41
C TYR A 77 10.24 -6.65 -3.35
N GLY A 78 9.90 -5.42 -2.95
CA GLY A 78 8.55 -5.05 -2.49
C GLY A 78 8.02 -5.82 -1.28
N GLY A 79 8.21 -5.27 -0.09
CA GLY A 79 7.55 -5.74 1.13
C GLY A 79 7.78 -4.79 2.30
N GLY A 80 6.83 -4.76 3.24
CA GLY A 80 6.97 -4.05 4.50
C GLY A 80 6.86 -2.52 4.41
N SER A 81 6.14 -1.99 3.41
CA SER A 81 5.84 -0.56 3.33
C SER A 81 4.79 -0.14 4.34
N PHE A 82 4.02 -1.08 4.91
CA PHE A 82 3.17 -0.84 6.05
C PHE A 82 3.06 -2.05 6.99
N PHE A 83 2.55 -1.81 8.20
CA PHE A 83 2.26 -2.82 9.20
C PHE A 83 0.99 -2.46 9.98
N VAL A 84 0.12 -3.44 10.17
CA VAL A 84 -1.12 -3.30 10.97
C VAL A 84 -0.84 -3.76 12.40
N ALA A 85 -0.83 -2.82 13.35
CA ALA A 85 -0.80 -3.12 14.78
C ALA A 85 -2.21 -3.00 15.39
N ASP A 86 -2.44 -3.61 16.55
CA ASP A 86 -3.75 -3.65 17.26
C ASP A 86 -4.48 -2.29 17.37
N ARG A 87 -3.76 -1.15 17.35
CA ARG A 87 -4.32 0.18 17.60
C ARG A 87 -3.92 1.26 16.59
N TYR A 88 -3.12 0.92 15.60
CA TYR A 88 -2.63 1.89 14.62
C TYR A 88 -2.00 1.20 13.43
N LEU A 89 -2.00 1.93 12.32
CA LEU A 89 -1.31 1.58 11.11
C LEU A 89 0.04 2.31 11.07
N LEU A 90 1.12 1.58 10.80
CA LEU A 90 2.44 2.15 10.53
C LEU A 90 2.74 2.03 9.05
N PHE A 91 3.24 3.09 8.42
CA PHE A 91 3.62 3.04 7.01
C PHE A 91 4.82 3.93 6.69
N VAL A 92 5.52 3.58 5.62
CA VAL A 92 6.73 4.28 5.16
C VAL A 92 6.40 5.16 3.97
N THR A 93 6.97 6.36 3.96
CA THR A 93 6.98 7.28 2.82
C THR A 93 8.41 7.72 2.52
N THR A 94 8.59 8.56 1.51
CA THR A 94 9.87 9.23 1.25
C THR A 94 10.30 10.21 2.34
N ASN A 95 9.38 10.63 3.22
CA ASN A 95 9.67 11.61 4.27
C ASN A 95 9.95 10.95 5.62
N GLY A 96 9.69 9.65 5.75
CA GLY A 96 9.88 8.91 6.99
C GLY A 96 8.79 7.88 7.27
N VAL A 97 8.74 7.43 8.51
CA VAL A 97 7.75 6.48 9.03
C VAL A 97 6.63 7.24 9.72
N TYR A 98 5.40 6.93 9.34
CA TYR A 98 4.18 7.53 9.84
C TYR A 98 3.37 6.52 10.64
N ARG A 99 2.63 7.04 11.61
CA ARG A 99 1.63 6.32 12.41
C ARG A 99 0.27 6.96 12.24
N GLN A 100 -0.74 6.16 11.93
CA GLN A 100 -2.11 6.62 11.77
C GLN A 100 -3.05 5.79 12.65
N ARG A 101 -3.96 6.43 13.39
CA ARG A 101 -4.79 5.75 14.40
C ARG A 101 -6.10 5.21 13.83
N SER A 102 -6.65 5.89 12.84
CA SER A 102 -7.91 5.52 12.17
C SER A 102 -7.94 6.08 10.75
N PRO A 103 -8.81 5.55 9.87
CA PRO A 103 -9.09 6.18 8.60
C PRO A 103 -9.48 7.65 8.78
N GLY A 104 -8.95 8.55 7.94
CA GLY A 104 -9.22 9.99 8.01
C GLY A 104 -8.54 10.75 9.15
N SER A 105 -7.86 10.08 10.09
CA SER A 105 -7.00 10.77 11.06
C SER A 105 -5.71 11.26 10.40
N GLU A 106 -5.18 12.39 10.85
CA GLU A 106 -3.92 12.92 10.35
C GLU A 106 -2.75 12.00 10.74
N PRO A 107 -1.93 11.54 9.77
CA PRO A 107 -0.78 10.69 10.08
C PRO A 107 0.30 11.46 10.85
N GLU A 108 0.77 10.88 11.95
CA GLU A 108 1.84 11.41 12.77
C GLU A 108 3.19 10.85 12.32
N ILE A 109 4.16 11.71 12.03
CA ILE A 109 5.52 11.25 11.75
C ILE A 109 6.18 10.77 13.05
N ILE A 110 6.63 9.52 13.07
CA ILE A 110 7.32 8.93 14.23
C ILE A 110 8.84 8.90 14.05
N PHE A 111 9.29 8.83 12.80
CA PHE A 111 10.70 8.90 12.44
C PHE A 111 10.83 9.64 11.12
N GLU A 112 11.60 10.74 11.11
CA GLU A 112 11.98 11.43 9.87
C GLU A 112 12.99 10.62 9.08
N ASP A 113 12.89 10.68 7.75
CA ASP A 113 13.92 10.15 6.86
C ASP A 113 15.24 10.92 7.01
N GLY A 114 16.37 10.29 6.69
CA GLY A 114 17.69 10.92 6.83
C GLY A 114 18.75 10.29 5.92
N PRO A 115 19.88 10.98 5.68
CA PRO A 115 20.85 10.61 4.64
C PRO A 115 21.50 9.23 4.81
N SER A 116 21.38 8.60 5.99
CA SER A 116 21.90 7.26 6.29
C SER A 116 20.84 6.26 6.73
N ARG A 117 19.55 6.57 6.56
CA ARG A 117 18.44 5.74 7.05
C ARG A 117 17.51 5.40 5.91
N ARG A 118 17.07 4.15 5.87
CA ARG A 118 15.98 3.67 5.03
C ARG A 118 15.17 2.68 5.84
N PHE A 119 13.85 2.75 5.70
CA PHE A 119 12.93 1.91 6.46
C PHE A 119 12.26 0.89 5.53
N ALA A 120 12.24 -0.37 5.97
CA ALA A 120 11.47 -1.45 5.38
C ALA A 120 11.26 -2.56 6.42
N ASP A 121 10.44 -3.56 6.07
CA ASP A 121 10.12 -4.73 6.89
C ASP A 121 9.71 -4.35 8.32
N LEU A 122 8.73 -3.45 8.42
CA LEU A 122 8.17 -3.04 9.70
C LEU A 122 7.59 -4.25 10.44
N PHE A 123 8.10 -4.53 11.64
CA PHE A 123 7.48 -5.46 12.57
C PHE A 123 7.27 -4.81 13.93
N PHE A 124 6.12 -5.10 14.54
CA PHE A 124 5.80 -4.63 15.88
C PHE A 124 5.92 -5.76 16.89
N HIS A 125 6.79 -5.61 17.89
CA HIS A 125 6.90 -6.56 18.99
C HIS A 125 6.41 -5.93 20.31
N LYS A 126 5.36 -6.52 20.89
CA LYS A 126 4.82 -6.10 22.19
C LYS A 126 5.66 -6.70 23.32
N VAL A 127 6.62 -5.94 23.85
CA VAL A 127 7.33 -6.33 25.09
C VAL A 127 6.57 -5.76 26.28
N SER A 128 6.18 -6.62 27.22
CA SER A 128 5.58 -6.23 28.49
C SER A 128 6.44 -5.16 29.17
N SER A 129 5.94 -3.92 29.18
CA SER A 129 6.54 -2.68 29.73
C SER A 129 7.47 -1.82 28.84
N CYS A 130 7.73 -2.13 27.57
CA CYS A 130 8.49 -1.21 26.70
C CYS A 130 8.14 -1.37 25.22
N HIS A 131 7.88 -0.27 24.52
CA HIS A 131 7.61 -0.26 23.08
C HIS A 131 8.95 -0.34 22.34
N HIS A 132 9.28 -1.49 21.75
CA HIS A 132 10.48 -1.64 20.93
C HIS A 132 10.10 -1.75 19.46
N PHE A 133 10.52 -0.76 18.68
CA PHE A 133 10.37 -0.71 17.23
C PHE A 133 11.73 -1.02 16.63
N SER A 134 11.81 -2.01 15.73
CA SER A 134 13.03 -2.33 15.02
C SER A 134 12.74 -2.33 13.53
N SER A 135 13.41 -1.43 12.81
CA SER A 135 13.48 -1.44 11.35
C SER A 135 14.74 -2.20 10.93
N LEU A 136 14.62 -3.12 9.98
CA LEU A 136 15.80 -3.71 9.36
C LEU A 136 16.48 -2.66 8.47
N PHE A 137 17.66 -2.21 8.88
CA PHE A 137 18.50 -1.32 8.09
C PHE A 137 19.23 -2.16 7.04
N SER A 138 18.83 -2.07 5.78
CA SER A 138 19.69 -2.51 4.67
C SER A 138 20.75 -1.43 4.42
N HIS A 139 22.00 -1.71 4.80
CA HIS A 139 23.14 -0.90 4.35
C HIS A 139 23.48 -1.30 2.92
N SER A 140 23.51 -0.30 2.03
CA SER A 140 24.26 -0.38 0.78
C SER A 140 25.69 0.07 1.02
#